data_AF-A0A9E4YVW1-F1
#
_entry.id   AF-A0A9E4YVW1-F1
#
_cell.length_a   1.000
_cell.length_b   1.000
_cell.length_c   1.000
_cell.angle_alpha   90.00
_cell.angle_beta   90.00
_cell.angle_gamma   90.00
#
_symmetry.space_group_name_H-M   'P 1'
#
loop_
_entity.id
_entity.type
_entity.pdbx_description
1 polymer ?
#
loop_
_entity_poly.entity_id
_entity_poly.type
_entity_poly.pdbx_seq_one_letter_code
_entity_poly.pdbx_strand_id
1 'polypeptide(L)'
;MIDAFIDTLEIIPRGLVFVGLGLVVLVIAKLARDIITPYKIDEEIVAKNNLAVALRLSGYFMGVILVFLGALYQPFGATAVDGLGFDREYAEDILRVFLYSLAGIGALNIVRIFMNRLILYRFDIEKEVVEGQNVGSGAAEFGMYIATGLLVAGSVAGEGGGPDTAAAFFGMGLVLLVIFALFYQLTTPYDMHSEIESKNTAVGIAFGGNLIAIGLVTFKAVFGDFDGWNEGVAAFLTFGVVGFALLYVMRLLLDKMLLPTVSASKAIAVDRNMGVAFIESAVVISSAMILFIAI
;
A
#
# COMPACT_ATOMS: atom_id res chain seq x y z
N MET A 1 37.99 -12.09 -4.04
CA MET A 1 37.42 -11.88 -2.68
C MET A 1 37.67 -10.46 -2.21
N ILE A 2 38.91 -9.95 -2.27
CA ILE A 2 39.21 -8.56 -1.91
C ILE A 2 38.52 -7.58 -2.88
N ASP A 3 38.58 -7.83 -4.19
CA ASP A 3 37.93 -6.95 -5.18
C ASP A 3 36.40 -6.91 -4.99
N ALA A 4 35.75 -8.08 -4.85
CA ALA A 4 34.32 -8.15 -4.54
C ALA A 4 33.95 -7.45 -3.21
N PHE A 5 34.85 -7.42 -2.22
CA PHE A 5 34.63 -6.70 -0.96
C PHE A 5 34.75 -5.19 -1.15
N ILE A 6 35.72 -4.74 -1.94
CA ILE A 6 35.91 -3.33 -2.30
C ILE A 6 34.73 -2.83 -3.13
N ASP A 7 34.31 -3.57 -4.16
CA ASP A 7 33.14 -3.26 -5.00
C ASP A 7 31.87 -3.11 -4.15
N THR A 8 31.70 -3.97 -3.14
CA THR A 8 30.56 -3.89 -2.21
C THR A 8 30.64 -2.63 -1.33
N LEU A 9 31.83 -2.27 -0.85
CA LEU A 9 32.02 -1.07 -0.03
C LEU A 9 31.77 0.23 -0.81
N GLU A 10 32.06 0.25 -2.11
CA GLU A 10 31.86 1.42 -2.97
C GLU A 10 30.37 1.73 -3.23
N ILE A 11 29.47 0.75 -3.08
CA ILE A 11 28.01 0.94 -3.22
C ILE A 11 27.40 1.61 -1.97
N ILE A 12 27.97 1.38 -0.78
CA ILE A 12 27.40 1.82 0.50
C ILE A 12 27.19 3.35 0.56
N PRO A 13 28.17 4.20 0.18
CA PRO A 13 28.00 5.66 0.23
C PRO A 13 26.78 6.16 -0.54
N ARG A 14 26.54 5.65 -1.76
CA ARG A 14 25.37 6.03 -2.58
C ARG A 14 24.06 5.56 -1.93
N GLY A 15 24.05 4.35 -1.38
CA GLY A 15 22.90 3.83 -0.63
C GLY A 15 22.55 4.69 0.59
N LEU A 16 23.55 5.16 1.34
CA LEU A 16 23.34 5.99 2.53
C LEU A 16 22.71 7.35 2.21
N VAL A 17 22.99 7.93 1.04
CA VAL A 17 22.32 9.16 0.60
C VAL A 17 20.82 8.92 0.39
N PHE A 18 20.42 7.79 -0.21
CA PHE A 18 19.01 7.43 -0.34
C PHE A 18 18.35 7.10 1.00
N VAL A 19 19.09 6.51 1.96
CA VAL A 19 18.60 6.37 3.34
C VAL A 19 18.31 7.74 3.96
N GLY A 20 19.25 8.68 3.83
CA GLY A 20 19.07 10.06 4.30
C GLY A 20 17.88 10.76 3.61
N LEU A 21 17.76 10.61 2.30
CA LEU A 21 16.65 11.15 1.51
C LEU A 21 15.31 10.56 1.94
N GLY A 22 15.24 9.25 2.17
CA GLY A 22 14.04 8.57 2.65
C GLY A 22 13.57 9.09 4.02
N LEU A 23 14.52 9.35 4.94
CA LEU A 23 14.22 9.98 6.22
C LEU A 23 13.69 11.42 6.05
N VAL A 24 14.28 12.21 5.18
CA VAL A 24 13.80 13.56 4.84
C VAL A 24 12.38 13.50 4.27
N VAL A 25 12.12 12.58 3.34
CA VAL A 25 10.79 12.35 2.76
C VAL A 25 9.77 11.96 3.82
N LEU A 26 10.11 11.10 4.78
CA LEU A 26 9.22 10.75 5.90
C LEU A 26 8.90 11.95 6.79
N VAL A 27 9.88 12.81 7.07
CA VAL A 27 9.65 14.05 7.83
C VAL A 27 8.70 14.97 7.07
N ILE A 28 8.93 15.17 5.76
CA ILE A 28 8.04 15.95 4.90
C ILE A 28 6.63 15.34 4.88
N ALA A 29 6.52 14.01 4.79
CA ALA A 29 5.24 13.32 4.80
C ALA A 29 4.48 13.55 6.10
N LYS A 30 5.17 13.51 7.26
CA LYS A 30 4.57 13.83 8.57
C LYS A 30 4.05 15.27 8.58
N LEU A 31 4.89 16.24 8.18
CA LEU A 31 4.53 17.65 8.16
C LEU A 31 3.35 17.93 7.22
N ALA A 32 3.36 17.35 6.02
CA ALA A 32 2.25 17.44 5.09
C ALA A 32 0.97 16.90 5.71
N ARG A 33 1.05 15.77 6.44
CA ARG A 33 -0.10 15.19 7.12
C ARG A 33 -0.62 16.09 8.23
N ASP A 34 0.26 16.61 9.08
CA ASP A 34 -0.09 17.54 10.17
C ASP A 34 -0.78 18.82 9.65
N ILE A 35 -0.38 19.33 8.47
CA ILE A 35 -1.00 20.51 7.85
C ILE A 35 -2.39 20.19 7.27
N ILE A 36 -2.55 19.01 6.66
CA ILE A 36 -3.78 18.61 5.96
C ILE A 36 -4.86 18.15 6.95
N THR A 37 -4.49 17.55 8.09
CA THR A 37 -5.45 17.07 9.08
C THR A 37 -5.90 18.18 10.03
N PRO A 38 -7.18 18.23 10.43
CA PRO A 38 -7.68 19.24 11.35
C PRO A 38 -7.27 19.02 12.81
N TYR A 39 -6.59 17.91 13.11
CA TYR A 39 -6.18 17.50 14.44
C TYR A 39 -4.65 17.43 14.54
N LYS A 40 -4.12 17.54 15.76
CA LYS A 40 -2.69 17.40 16.04
C LYS A 40 -2.34 15.93 16.24
N ILE A 41 -1.55 15.37 15.32
CA ILE A 41 -1.17 13.95 15.36
C ILE A 41 -0.47 13.60 16.67
N ASP A 42 0.47 14.43 17.12
CA ASP A 42 1.23 14.18 18.35
C ASP A 42 0.35 14.19 19.60
N GLU A 43 -0.70 15.02 19.63
CA GLU A 43 -1.67 15.03 20.74
C GLU A 43 -2.49 13.74 20.78
N GLU A 44 -2.99 13.30 19.62
CA GLU A 44 -3.75 12.06 19.50
C GLU A 44 -2.92 10.83 19.89
N ILE A 45 -1.68 10.73 19.39
CA ILE A 45 -0.83 9.56 19.62
C ILE A 45 -0.23 9.57 21.02
N VAL A 46 0.36 10.69 21.47
CA VAL A 46 1.13 10.72 22.72
C VAL A 46 0.25 10.98 23.93
N ALA A 47 -0.64 11.99 23.86
CA ALA A 47 -1.44 12.39 25.00
C ALA A 47 -2.70 11.53 25.16
N LYS A 48 -3.39 11.22 24.06
CA LYS A 48 -4.63 10.44 24.08
C LYS A 48 -4.43 8.94 23.87
N ASN A 49 -3.21 8.51 23.55
CA ASN A 49 -2.86 7.10 23.26
C ASN A 49 -3.78 6.48 22.20
N ASN A 50 -4.13 7.27 21.16
CA ASN A 50 -5.08 6.87 20.14
C ASN A 50 -4.43 5.88 19.15
N LEU A 51 -4.64 4.59 19.39
CA LEU A 51 -4.11 3.50 18.57
C LEU A 51 -4.62 3.55 17.12
N ALA A 52 -5.84 4.04 16.90
CA ALA A 52 -6.41 4.14 15.56
C ALA A 52 -5.65 5.16 14.70
N VAL A 53 -5.33 6.33 15.27
CA VAL A 53 -4.48 7.34 14.61
C VAL A 53 -3.07 6.81 14.39
N ALA A 54 -2.51 6.08 15.35
CA ALA A 54 -1.17 5.48 15.22
C ALA A 54 -1.10 4.43 14.10
N LEU A 55 -2.11 3.56 13.96
CA LEU A 55 -2.20 2.59 12.85
C LEU A 55 -2.32 3.30 11.50
N ARG A 56 -3.24 4.26 11.38
CA ARG A 56 -3.39 5.10 10.18
C ARG A 56 -2.06 5.72 9.76
N LEU A 57 -1.34 6.34 10.70
CA LEU A 57 -0.06 7.01 10.42
C LEU A 57 1.03 6.02 10.02
N SER A 58 1.10 4.86 10.68
CA SER A 58 2.04 3.79 10.33
C SER A 58 1.87 3.33 8.89
N GLY A 59 0.63 3.11 8.46
CA GLY A 59 0.33 2.70 7.09
C GLY A 59 0.65 3.78 6.07
N TYR A 60 0.39 5.04 6.42
CA TYR A 60 0.77 6.19 5.58
C TYR A 60 2.29 6.27 5.38
N PHE A 61 3.10 6.14 6.44
CA PHE A 61 4.57 6.12 6.30
C PHE A 61 5.08 4.93 5.50
N MET A 62 4.51 3.74 5.70
CA MET A 62 4.81 2.57 4.87
C MET A 62 4.47 2.84 3.39
N GLY A 63 3.30 3.41 3.12
CA GLY A 63 2.90 3.80 1.77
C GLY A 63 3.89 4.78 1.13
N VAL A 64 4.33 5.80 1.86
CA VAL A 64 5.33 6.78 1.38
C VAL A 64 6.66 6.10 1.03
N ILE A 65 7.14 5.19 1.88
CA ILE A 65 8.38 4.45 1.62
C ILE A 65 8.21 3.50 0.43
N LEU A 66 7.05 2.88 0.25
CA LEU A 66 6.80 2.05 -0.93
C LEU A 66 6.89 2.88 -2.22
N VAL A 67 6.31 4.09 -2.25
CA VAL A 67 6.47 5.00 -3.40
C VAL A 67 7.93 5.36 -3.62
N PHE A 68 8.65 5.71 -2.55
CA PHE A 68 10.08 6.01 -2.61
C PHE A 68 10.88 4.85 -3.21
N LEU A 69 10.59 3.62 -2.77
CA LEU A 69 11.24 2.41 -3.27
C LEU A 69 10.89 2.11 -4.74
N GLY A 70 9.64 2.36 -5.16
CA GLY A 70 9.25 2.23 -6.55
C GLY A 70 10.00 3.23 -7.46
N ALA A 71 10.16 4.47 -7.00
CA ALA A 71 10.92 5.49 -7.73
C ALA A 71 12.43 5.21 -7.72
N LEU A 72 12.94 4.57 -6.66
CA LEU A 72 14.35 4.17 -6.53
C LEU A 72 14.66 2.91 -7.34
N TYR A 73 13.65 2.12 -7.72
CA TYR A 73 13.86 0.87 -8.42
C TYR A 73 14.53 1.10 -9.78
N GLN A 74 15.75 0.58 -9.90
CA GLN A 74 16.47 0.41 -11.16
C GLN A 74 16.67 -1.10 -11.39
N PRO A 75 16.58 -1.59 -12.64
CA PRO A 75 16.85 -3.00 -12.94
C PRO A 75 18.20 -3.45 -12.38
N PHE A 76 18.23 -4.61 -11.72
CA PHE A 76 19.47 -5.20 -11.20
C PHE A 76 20.46 -5.43 -12.36
N GLY A 77 21.54 -4.66 -12.40
CA GLY A 77 22.53 -4.70 -13.48
C GLY A 77 23.01 -3.34 -13.98
N ALA A 78 22.50 -2.24 -13.42
CA ALA A 78 22.97 -0.89 -13.73
C ALA A 78 24.49 -0.77 -13.49
N THR A 79 25.20 -0.78 -14.62
CA THR A 79 26.60 -0.44 -14.91
C THR A 79 27.52 -0.24 -13.71
N ALA A 80 28.61 -1.01 -13.66
CA ALA A 80 29.77 -0.67 -12.85
C ALA A 80 30.17 0.78 -13.13
N VAL A 81 29.89 1.66 -12.18
CA VAL A 81 30.30 3.06 -12.25
C VAL A 81 31.74 3.11 -11.78
N ASP A 82 32.66 3.62 -12.59
CA ASP A 82 34.06 3.77 -12.17
C ASP A 82 34.14 4.73 -10.97
N GLY A 83 34.67 4.25 -9.84
CA GLY A 83 34.80 5.01 -8.60
C GLY A 83 33.49 5.16 -7.80
N LEU A 84 33.38 6.21 -6.98
CA LEU A 84 32.24 6.37 -6.06
C LEU A 84 30.90 6.71 -6.75
N GLY A 85 30.90 6.99 -8.06
CA GLY A 85 29.68 7.23 -8.85
C GLY A 85 28.81 8.41 -8.42
N PHE A 86 29.42 9.46 -7.86
CA PHE A 86 28.76 10.74 -7.60
C PHE A 86 28.89 11.66 -8.82
N ASP A 87 28.06 11.43 -9.82
CA ASP A 87 28.02 12.20 -11.05
C ASP A 87 26.69 12.97 -11.19
N ARG A 88 26.51 13.58 -12.37
CA ARG A 88 25.29 14.32 -12.69
C ARG A 88 24.07 13.40 -12.81
N GLU A 89 24.25 12.19 -13.33
CA GLU A 89 23.18 11.20 -13.49
C GLU A 89 22.65 10.77 -12.12
N TYR A 90 23.56 10.51 -11.17
CA TYR A 90 23.20 10.24 -9.79
C TYR A 90 22.44 11.39 -9.11
N ALA A 91 22.81 12.64 -9.39
CA ALA A 91 22.07 13.80 -8.88
C ALA A 91 20.66 13.91 -9.50
N GLU A 92 20.52 13.55 -10.78
CA GLU A 92 19.23 13.49 -11.48
C GLU A 92 18.35 12.36 -10.92
N ASP A 93 18.92 11.20 -10.56
CA ASP A 93 18.24 10.11 -9.86
C ASP A 93 17.72 10.56 -8.49
N ILE A 94 18.55 11.21 -7.67
CA ILE A 94 18.14 11.75 -6.36
C ILE A 94 16.96 12.71 -6.54
N LEU A 95 17.04 13.62 -7.51
CA LEU A 95 15.99 14.58 -7.78
C LEU A 95 14.70 13.88 -8.25
N ARG A 96 14.81 12.89 -9.13
CA ARG A 96 13.68 12.08 -9.61
C ARG A 96 12.99 11.38 -8.45
N VAL A 97 13.72 10.63 -7.62
CA VAL A 97 13.18 9.92 -6.45
C VAL A 97 12.51 10.88 -5.49
N PHE A 98 13.13 12.04 -5.24
CA PHE A 98 12.56 13.06 -4.37
C PHE A 98 11.22 13.59 -4.92
N LEU A 99 11.17 14.00 -6.19
CA LEU A 99 9.97 14.55 -6.81
C LEU A 99 8.83 13.53 -6.90
N TYR A 100 9.10 12.28 -7.28
CA TYR A 100 8.09 11.22 -7.29
C TYR A 100 7.58 10.89 -5.89
N SER A 101 8.45 10.95 -4.87
CA SER A 101 8.04 10.78 -3.48
C SER A 101 7.11 11.90 -3.00
N LEU A 102 7.37 13.15 -3.39
CA LEU A 102 6.46 14.27 -3.11
C LEU A 102 5.11 14.11 -3.82
N ALA A 103 5.11 13.67 -5.07
CA ALA A 103 3.89 13.35 -5.80
C ALA A 103 3.12 12.19 -5.12
N GLY A 104 3.82 11.16 -4.67
CA GLY A 104 3.27 10.05 -3.89
C GLY A 104 2.63 10.48 -2.58
N ILE A 105 3.27 11.38 -1.84
CA ILE A 105 2.68 12.01 -0.64
C ILE A 105 1.35 12.70 -1.01
N GLY A 106 1.31 13.44 -2.12
CA GLY A 106 0.08 14.03 -2.63
C GLY A 106 -1.00 12.99 -2.92
N ALA A 107 -0.64 11.94 -3.66
CA ALA A 107 -1.54 10.83 -4.02
C ALA A 107 -2.11 10.11 -2.79
N LEU A 108 -1.28 9.82 -1.79
CA LEU A 108 -1.70 9.19 -0.53
C LEU A 108 -2.68 10.08 0.26
N ASN A 109 -2.51 11.40 0.23
CA ASN A 109 -3.47 12.31 0.87
C ASN A 109 -4.80 12.39 0.12
N ILE A 110 -4.79 12.28 -1.21
CA ILE A 110 -6.02 12.19 -2.03
C ILE A 110 -6.79 10.91 -1.70
N VAL A 111 -6.09 9.78 -1.50
CA VAL A 111 -6.72 8.49 -1.19
C VAL A 111 -7.53 8.51 0.10
N ARG A 112 -7.17 9.34 1.08
CA ARG A 112 -7.99 9.52 2.29
C ARG A 112 -9.43 9.93 1.94
N ILE A 113 -9.58 10.93 1.07
CA ILE A 113 -10.89 11.43 0.63
C ILE A 113 -11.63 10.36 -0.17
N PHE A 114 -10.89 9.66 -1.02
CA PHE A 114 -11.39 8.58 -1.85
C PHE A 114 -11.96 7.43 -1.02
N MET A 115 -11.23 6.97 0.00
CA MET A 115 -11.66 5.91 0.90
C MET A 115 -12.93 6.31 1.66
N ASN A 116 -12.99 7.54 2.19
CA ASN A 116 -14.16 8.03 2.92
C ASN A 116 -15.41 8.16 2.04
N ARG A 117 -15.27 8.50 0.76
CA ARG A 117 -16.41 8.77 -0.14
C ARG A 117 -16.87 7.59 -0.96
N LEU A 118 -15.96 6.70 -1.35
CA LEU A 118 -16.26 5.63 -2.32
C LEU A 118 -16.17 4.22 -1.74
N ILE A 119 -15.31 4.01 -0.72
CA ILE A 119 -15.09 2.69 -0.12
C ILE A 119 -15.92 2.55 1.15
N LEU A 120 -15.61 3.30 2.21
CA LEU A 120 -16.33 3.27 3.49
C LEU A 120 -17.35 4.42 3.59
N TYR A 121 -18.22 4.55 2.59
CA TYR A 121 -19.11 5.70 2.39
C TYR A 121 -20.27 5.86 3.38
N ARG A 122 -20.46 4.92 4.32
CA ARG A 122 -21.60 4.94 5.26
C ARG A 122 -21.35 5.70 6.56
N PHE A 123 -20.09 5.93 6.91
CA PHE A 123 -19.69 6.66 8.13
C PHE A 123 -18.47 7.54 7.85
N ASP A 124 -18.18 8.47 8.76
CA ASP A 124 -17.03 9.37 8.64
C ASP A 124 -15.79 8.75 9.30
N ILE A 125 -14.84 8.30 8.47
CA ILE A 125 -13.61 7.64 8.94
C ILE A 125 -12.77 8.58 9.82
N GLU A 126 -12.76 9.89 9.54
CA GLU A 126 -11.98 10.81 10.37
C GLU A 126 -12.55 10.89 11.78
N LYS A 127 -13.87 11.07 11.91
CA LYS A 127 -14.53 11.07 13.21
C LYS A 127 -14.34 9.74 13.93
N GLU A 128 -14.51 8.63 13.24
CA GLU A 128 -14.35 7.30 13.83
C GLU A 128 -12.94 7.08 14.39
N VAL A 129 -11.90 7.47 13.66
CA VAL A 129 -10.52 7.25 14.11
C VAL A 129 -10.06 8.26 15.15
N VAL A 130 -10.43 9.54 15.01
CA VAL A 130 -9.94 10.61 15.89
C VAL A 130 -10.78 10.68 17.16
N GLU A 131 -12.09 10.88 17.03
CA GLU A 131 -13.01 11.02 18.15
C GLU A 131 -13.40 9.65 18.73
N GLY A 132 -13.71 8.70 17.84
CA GLY A 132 -14.15 7.36 18.21
C GLY A 132 -13.02 6.43 18.66
N GLN A 133 -11.75 6.79 18.40
CA GLN A 133 -10.58 5.92 18.58
C GLN A 133 -10.78 4.52 17.98
N ASN A 134 -11.47 4.44 16.84
CA ASN A 134 -11.88 3.20 16.22
C ASN A 134 -10.70 2.53 15.50
N VAL A 135 -10.10 1.56 16.19
CA VAL A 135 -8.93 0.81 15.70
C VAL A 135 -9.24 0.04 14.42
N GLY A 136 -10.47 -0.43 14.22
CA GLY A 136 -10.90 -1.09 12.98
C GLY A 136 -10.82 -0.17 11.78
N SER A 137 -11.32 1.07 11.90
CA SER A 137 -11.18 2.10 10.87
C SER A 137 -9.70 2.44 10.60
N GLY A 138 -8.89 2.54 11.65
CA GLY A 138 -7.45 2.76 11.53
C GLY A 138 -6.70 1.61 10.83
N ALA A 139 -7.09 0.35 11.08
CA ALA A 139 -6.52 -0.83 10.43
C ALA A 139 -6.92 -0.94 8.94
N ALA A 140 -8.16 -0.57 8.61
CA ALA A 140 -8.59 -0.50 7.21
C ALA A 140 -7.78 0.58 6.45
N GLU A 141 -7.61 1.77 7.03
CA GLU A 141 -6.80 2.83 6.43
C GLU A 141 -5.33 2.45 6.32
N PHE A 142 -4.77 1.73 7.31
CA PHE A 142 -3.42 1.19 7.23
C PHE A 142 -3.23 0.35 5.96
N GLY A 143 -4.17 -0.57 5.70
CA GLY A 143 -4.15 -1.39 4.48
C GLY A 143 -4.30 -0.57 3.20
N MET A 144 -5.19 0.43 3.21
CA MET A 144 -5.41 1.30 2.05
C MET A 144 -4.15 2.11 1.68
N TYR A 145 -3.43 2.67 2.66
CA TYR A 145 -2.19 3.41 2.37
C TYR A 145 -1.09 2.52 1.81
N ILE A 146 -0.94 1.30 2.33
CA ILE A 146 0.01 0.33 1.78
C ILE A 146 -0.38 -0.06 0.35
N ALA A 147 -1.66 -0.39 0.11
CA ALA A 147 -2.14 -0.76 -1.21
C ALA A 147 -1.92 0.35 -2.24
N THR A 148 -2.16 1.59 -1.82
CA THR A 148 -1.95 2.78 -2.64
C THR A 148 -0.45 3.03 -2.88
N GLY A 149 0.38 2.89 -1.84
CA GLY A 149 1.82 3.01 -1.96
C GLY A 149 2.40 2.00 -2.94
N LEU A 150 1.93 0.75 -2.89
CA LEU A 150 2.27 -0.31 -3.85
C LEU A 150 1.82 0.05 -5.28
N LEU A 151 0.58 0.48 -5.48
CA LEU A 151 0.07 0.89 -6.78
C LEU A 151 0.91 2.03 -7.39
N VAL A 152 1.18 3.07 -6.61
CA VAL A 152 1.99 4.21 -7.07
C VAL A 152 3.43 3.76 -7.32
N ALA A 153 4.01 2.94 -6.45
CA ALA A 153 5.35 2.40 -6.61
C ALA A 153 5.51 1.66 -7.94
N GLY A 154 4.54 0.84 -8.32
CA GLY A 154 4.59 0.14 -9.61
C GLY A 154 4.42 1.08 -10.79
N SER A 155 3.57 2.09 -10.64
CA SER A 155 3.28 3.05 -11.71
C SER A 155 4.47 4.00 -12.01
N VAL A 156 5.40 4.15 -11.07
CA VAL A 156 6.60 5.01 -11.23
C VAL A 156 7.89 4.22 -11.47
N ALA A 157 7.85 2.90 -11.29
CA ALA A 157 8.97 2.00 -11.52
C ALA A 157 9.15 1.75 -13.03
N GLY A 158 10.38 1.40 -13.43
CA GLY A 158 10.72 1.10 -14.81
C GLY A 158 11.00 2.33 -15.68
N GLU A 159 11.18 2.06 -16.97
CA GLU A 159 11.47 3.04 -18.01
C GLU A 159 10.32 3.21 -19.02
N GLY A 160 10.44 4.17 -19.94
CA GLY A 160 9.44 4.44 -20.99
C GLY A 160 8.21 5.25 -20.54
N GLY A 161 7.90 5.25 -19.24
CA GLY A 161 6.82 6.01 -18.63
C GLY A 161 7.23 7.39 -18.12
N GLY A 162 6.25 8.14 -17.60
CA GLY A 162 6.43 9.46 -17.01
C GLY A 162 5.35 9.79 -15.97
N PRO A 163 5.31 11.04 -15.49
CA PRO A 163 4.32 11.46 -14.50
C PRO A 163 2.87 11.31 -14.97
N ASP A 164 2.62 11.44 -16.26
CA ASP A 164 1.31 11.29 -16.91
C ASP A 164 0.84 9.84 -16.98
N THR A 165 1.71 8.91 -17.38
CA THR A 165 1.39 7.46 -17.35
C THR A 165 1.20 6.99 -15.92
N ALA A 166 2.06 7.43 -14.99
CA ALA A 166 1.93 7.11 -13.57
C ALA A 166 0.60 7.61 -12.98
N ALA A 167 0.18 8.83 -13.33
CA ALA A 167 -1.11 9.38 -12.89
C ALA A 167 -2.31 8.62 -13.48
N ALA A 168 -2.23 8.19 -14.74
CA ALA A 168 -3.30 7.41 -15.38
C ALA A 168 -3.45 6.03 -14.74
N PHE A 169 -2.36 5.29 -14.55
CA PHE A 169 -2.39 3.98 -13.91
C PHE A 169 -2.76 4.07 -12.42
N PHE A 170 -2.35 5.12 -11.73
CA PHE A 170 -2.86 5.43 -10.40
C PHE A 170 -4.38 5.57 -10.40
N GLY A 171 -4.95 6.35 -11.33
CA GLY A 171 -6.40 6.50 -11.46
C GLY A 171 -7.11 5.17 -11.74
N MET A 172 -6.59 4.35 -12.66
CA MET A 172 -7.13 3.03 -12.97
C MET A 172 -7.04 2.07 -11.78
N GLY A 173 -5.92 2.07 -11.06
CA GLY A 173 -5.71 1.28 -9.86
C GLY A 173 -6.67 1.66 -8.74
N LEU A 174 -6.93 2.95 -8.52
CA LEU A 174 -7.94 3.42 -7.57
C LEU A 174 -9.33 2.89 -7.91
N VAL A 175 -9.72 2.91 -9.19
CA VAL A 175 -10.99 2.34 -9.64
C VAL A 175 -11.05 0.84 -9.34
N LEU A 176 -9.97 0.11 -9.62
CA LEU A 176 -9.89 -1.33 -9.33
C LEU A 176 -9.97 -1.62 -7.82
N LEU A 177 -9.34 -0.80 -6.97
CA LEU A 177 -9.46 -0.90 -5.51
C LEU A 177 -10.90 -0.69 -5.03
N VAL A 178 -11.66 0.24 -5.60
CA VAL A 178 -13.09 0.43 -5.29
C VAL A 178 -13.91 -0.78 -5.71
N ILE A 179 -13.71 -1.25 -6.95
CA ILE A 179 -14.43 -2.43 -7.46
C ILE A 179 -14.18 -3.62 -6.53
N PHE A 180 -12.92 -3.83 -6.13
CA PHE A 180 -12.55 -4.88 -5.18
C PHE A 180 -13.20 -4.70 -3.82
N ALA A 181 -13.19 -3.49 -3.24
CA ALA A 181 -13.80 -3.26 -1.94
C ALA A 181 -15.33 -3.49 -1.96
N LEU A 182 -16.01 -3.05 -3.03
CA LEU A 182 -17.45 -3.29 -3.21
C LEU A 182 -17.75 -4.77 -3.40
N PHE A 183 -16.94 -5.48 -4.17
CA PHE A 183 -17.06 -6.93 -4.33
C PHE A 183 -16.79 -7.68 -3.02
N TYR A 184 -15.79 -7.23 -2.24
CA TYR A 184 -15.51 -7.80 -0.93
C TYR A 184 -16.71 -7.62 -0.01
N GLN A 185 -17.34 -6.43 0.06
CA GLN A 185 -18.60 -6.22 0.80
C GLN A 185 -19.69 -7.19 0.33
N LEU A 186 -19.89 -7.31 -0.99
CA LEU A 186 -20.96 -8.12 -1.56
C LEU A 186 -20.80 -9.63 -1.32
N THR A 187 -19.56 -10.12 -1.26
CA THR A 187 -19.25 -11.54 -1.07
C THR A 187 -19.08 -11.92 0.41
N THR A 188 -18.97 -10.94 1.31
CA THR A 188 -18.86 -11.17 2.74
C THR A 188 -20.25 -11.39 3.35
N PRO A 189 -20.43 -12.37 4.26
CA PRO A 189 -21.75 -12.68 4.82
C PRO A 189 -22.24 -11.67 5.88
N TYR A 190 -21.50 -10.59 6.12
CA TYR A 190 -21.81 -9.53 7.07
C TYR A 190 -21.55 -8.16 6.43
N ASP A 191 -22.22 -7.12 6.94
CA ASP A 191 -22.06 -5.74 6.47
C ASP A 191 -20.80 -5.13 7.11
N MET A 192 -19.72 -4.96 6.33
CA MET A 192 -18.48 -4.43 6.88
C MET A 192 -18.62 -3.01 7.42
N HIS A 193 -19.43 -2.16 6.79
CA HIS A 193 -19.59 -0.78 7.24
C HIS A 193 -20.17 -0.75 8.65
N SER A 194 -21.23 -1.51 8.89
CA SER A 194 -21.85 -1.65 10.21
C SER A 194 -20.87 -2.23 11.22
N GLU A 195 -20.10 -3.25 10.85
CA GLU A 195 -19.15 -3.88 11.75
C GLU A 195 -18.01 -2.93 12.13
N ILE A 196 -17.40 -2.26 11.15
CA ILE A 196 -16.31 -1.31 11.39
C ILE A 196 -16.82 -0.12 12.21
N GLU A 197 -17.97 0.47 11.89
CA GLU A 197 -18.57 1.57 12.66
C GLU A 197 -18.86 1.15 14.12
N SER A 198 -19.25 -0.10 14.35
CA SER A 198 -19.43 -0.67 15.70
C SER A 198 -18.12 -1.04 16.43
N LYS A 199 -16.99 -0.49 15.96
CA LYS A 199 -15.62 -0.70 16.47
C LYS A 199 -15.16 -2.16 16.43
N ASN A 200 -15.58 -2.93 15.42
CA ASN A 200 -15.05 -4.27 15.21
C ASN A 200 -13.67 -4.21 14.55
N THR A 201 -12.62 -4.24 15.38
CA THR A 201 -11.22 -4.22 14.92
C THR A 201 -10.87 -5.41 14.03
N ALA A 202 -11.46 -6.59 14.27
CA ALA A 202 -11.17 -7.78 13.48
C ALA A 202 -11.60 -7.60 12.02
N VAL A 203 -12.78 -7.01 11.76
CA VAL A 203 -13.23 -6.69 10.40
C VAL A 203 -12.31 -5.66 9.75
N GLY A 204 -11.89 -4.63 10.48
CA GLY A 204 -10.94 -3.64 9.97
C GLY A 204 -9.59 -4.23 9.56
N ILE A 205 -9.05 -5.15 10.37
CA ILE A 205 -7.81 -5.90 10.05
C ILE A 205 -8.01 -6.75 8.80
N ALA A 206 -9.07 -7.56 8.75
CA ALA A 206 -9.35 -8.44 7.61
C ALA A 206 -9.53 -7.65 6.30
N PHE A 207 -10.28 -6.55 6.35
CA PHE A 207 -10.48 -5.68 5.20
C PHE A 207 -9.17 -4.99 4.78
N GLY A 208 -8.40 -4.45 5.74
CA GLY A 208 -7.08 -3.87 5.47
C GLY A 208 -6.10 -4.86 4.83
N GLY A 209 -6.06 -6.11 5.29
CA GLY A 209 -5.25 -7.16 4.70
C GLY A 209 -5.65 -7.50 3.25
N ASN A 210 -6.96 -7.56 2.99
CA ASN A 210 -7.48 -7.74 1.63
C ASN A 210 -7.13 -6.56 0.72
N LEU A 211 -7.15 -5.31 1.23
CA LEU A 211 -6.68 -4.13 0.48
C LEU A 211 -5.19 -4.24 0.12
N ILE A 212 -4.34 -4.66 1.05
CA ILE A 212 -2.90 -4.87 0.77
C ILE A 212 -2.73 -5.91 -0.34
N ALA A 213 -3.49 -7.00 -0.29
CA ALA A 213 -3.41 -8.06 -1.29
C ALA A 213 -3.80 -7.59 -2.71
N ILE A 214 -4.90 -6.85 -2.86
CA ILE A 214 -5.23 -6.24 -4.16
C ILE A 214 -4.23 -5.14 -4.53
N GLY A 215 -3.61 -4.47 -3.55
CA GLY A 215 -2.47 -3.58 -3.74
C GLY A 215 -1.27 -4.26 -4.38
N LEU A 216 -0.94 -5.48 -3.95
CA LEU A 216 0.13 -6.29 -4.57
C LEU A 216 -0.22 -6.74 -5.99
N VAL A 217 -1.48 -7.11 -6.23
CA VAL A 217 -1.96 -7.46 -7.57
C VAL A 217 -1.88 -6.26 -8.50
N THR A 218 -2.34 -5.09 -8.06
CA THR A 218 -2.28 -3.86 -8.85
C THR A 218 -0.84 -3.42 -9.07
N PHE A 219 0.02 -3.55 -8.06
CA PHE A 219 1.47 -3.34 -8.21
C PHE A 219 2.05 -4.21 -9.32
N LYS A 220 1.78 -5.53 -9.32
CA LYS A 220 2.20 -6.42 -10.41
C LYS A 220 1.70 -5.95 -11.78
N ALA A 221 0.45 -5.50 -11.83
CA ALA A 221 -0.23 -5.15 -13.06
C ALA A 221 0.34 -3.90 -13.75
N VAL A 222 1.04 -3.04 -13.00
CA VAL A 222 1.63 -1.78 -13.52
C VAL A 222 3.15 -1.75 -13.45
N PHE A 223 3.78 -2.68 -12.71
CA PHE A 223 5.23 -2.70 -12.50
C PHE A 223 5.97 -3.21 -13.73
N GLY A 224 7.02 -2.49 -14.13
CA GLY A 224 7.88 -2.82 -15.26
C GLY A 224 7.99 -1.65 -16.23
N ASP A 225 8.63 -1.89 -17.36
CA ASP A 225 8.80 -0.87 -18.41
C ASP A 225 7.47 -0.60 -19.12
N PHE A 226 7.28 0.66 -19.53
CA PHE A 226 6.12 1.09 -20.28
C PHE A 226 6.42 1.05 -21.79
N ASP A 227 5.95 -0.01 -22.45
CA ASP A 227 6.13 -0.23 -23.89
C ASP A 227 5.04 0.41 -24.78
N GLY A 228 3.97 0.93 -24.15
CA GLY A 228 2.84 1.52 -24.87
C GLY A 228 1.51 1.37 -24.14
N TRP A 229 0.52 2.18 -24.54
CA TRP A 229 -0.80 2.16 -23.92
C TRP A 229 -1.56 0.86 -24.13
N ASN A 230 -1.40 0.21 -25.29
CA ASN A 230 -2.11 -1.04 -25.58
C ASN A 230 -1.58 -2.15 -24.68
N GLU A 231 -0.27 -2.30 -24.62
CA GLU A 231 0.45 -3.29 -23.82
C GLU A 231 0.20 -3.05 -22.33
N GLY A 232 0.36 -1.80 -21.86
CA GLY A 232 0.16 -1.44 -20.47
C GLY A 232 -1.28 -1.63 -19.98
N VAL A 233 -2.28 -1.22 -20.77
CA VAL A 233 -3.70 -1.42 -20.41
C VAL A 233 -4.07 -2.91 -20.48
N ALA A 234 -3.58 -3.65 -21.47
CA ALA A 234 -3.83 -5.09 -21.58
C ALA A 234 -3.22 -5.85 -20.39
N ALA A 235 -1.98 -5.53 -20.00
CA ALA A 235 -1.34 -6.08 -18.81
C ALA A 235 -2.13 -5.73 -17.54
N PHE A 236 -2.50 -4.44 -17.38
CA PHE A 236 -3.26 -3.98 -16.22
C PHE A 236 -4.57 -4.74 -16.04
N LEU A 237 -5.36 -4.87 -17.12
CA LEU A 237 -6.64 -5.58 -17.08
C LEU A 237 -6.46 -7.08 -16.88
N THR A 238 -5.47 -7.69 -17.52
CA THR A 238 -5.21 -9.13 -17.41
C THR A 238 -4.82 -9.49 -15.98
N PHE A 239 -3.79 -8.83 -15.44
CA PHE A 239 -3.35 -9.07 -14.06
C PHE A 239 -4.40 -8.63 -13.04
N GLY A 240 -5.10 -7.52 -13.28
CA GLY A 240 -6.18 -7.06 -12.42
C GLY A 240 -7.31 -8.08 -12.31
N VAL A 241 -7.84 -8.59 -13.43
CA VAL A 241 -8.94 -9.57 -13.44
C VAL A 241 -8.48 -10.93 -12.92
N VAL A 242 -7.34 -11.43 -13.36
CA VAL A 242 -6.81 -12.73 -12.93
C VAL A 242 -6.48 -12.70 -11.45
N GLY A 243 -5.76 -11.68 -10.99
CA GLY A 243 -5.40 -11.52 -9.58
C GLY A 243 -6.64 -11.38 -8.70
N PHE A 244 -7.65 -10.62 -9.14
CA PHE A 244 -8.92 -10.52 -8.43
C PHE A 244 -9.63 -11.87 -8.30
N ALA A 245 -9.78 -12.61 -9.40
CA ALA A 245 -10.42 -13.91 -9.40
C ALA A 245 -9.68 -14.91 -8.50
N LEU A 246 -8.35 -14.89 -8.53
CA LEU A 246 -7.52 -15.74 -7.69
C LEU A 246 -7.62 -15.37 -6.21
N LEU A 247 -7.60 -14.08 -5.85
CA LEU A 247 -7.82 -13.64 -4.46
C LEU A 247 -9.18 -14.11 -3.93
N TYR A 248 -10.23 -14.05 -4.77
CA TYR A 248 -11.54 -14.59 -4.42
C TYR A 248 -11.50 -16.11 -4.19
N VAL A 249 -10.86 -16.87 -5.08
CA VAL A 249 -10.71 -18.33 -4.91
C VAL A 249 -9.91 -18.65 -3.64
N MET A 250 -8.83 -17.93 -3.36
CA MET A 250 -8.03 -18.12 -2.16
C MET A 250 -8.83 -17.85 -0.89
N ARG A 251 -9.70 -16.84 -0.89
CA ARG A 251 -10.65 -16.60 0.21
C ARG A 251 -11.58 -17.79 0.45
N LEU A 252 -12.14 -18.38 -0.60
CA LEU A 252 -12.99 -19.57 -0.47
C LEU A 252 -12.21 -20.80 0.05
N LEU A 253 -10.95 -20.93 -0.36
CA LEU A 253 -10.08 -21.99 0.12
C LEU A 253 -9.70 -21.81 1.58
N LEU A 254 -9.50 -20.58 2.04
CA LEU A 254 -9.18 -20.26 3.44
C LEU A 254 -10.24 -20.76 4.41
N ASP A 255 -11.51 -20.45 4.13
CA ASP A 255 -12.65 -20.90 4.93
C ASP A 255 -12.74 -22.43 5.01
N LYS A 256 -12.26 -23.15 4.00
CA LYS A 256 -12.34 -24.61 3.92
C LYS A 256 -11.09 -25.33 4.44
N MET A 257 -9.90 -24.77 4.23
CA MET A 257 -8.62 -25.46 4.44
C MET A 257 -7.91 -25.08 5.74
N LEU A 258 -7.90 -23.79 6.11
CA LEU A 258 -7.08 -23.34 7.25
C LEU A 258 -7.83 -23.32 8.58
N LEU A 259 -9.14 -23.08 8.56
CA LEU A 259 -9.97 -23.06 9.77
C LEU A 259 -11.19 -23.98 9.62
N PRO A 260 -11.00 -25.30 9.38
CA PRO A 260 -12.12 -26.21 9.10
C PRO A 260 -13.09 -26.36 10.28
N THR A 261 -12.68 -26.01 11.49
CA THR A 261 -13.47 -26.18 12.72
C THR A 261 -14.33 -24.96 13.07
N VAL A 262 -14.04 -23.78 12.51
CA VAL A 262 -14.76 -22.52 12.79
C VAL A 262 -14.89 -21.68 11.52
N SER A 263 -16.09 -21.16 11.23
CA SER A 263 -16.26 -20.21 10.13
C SER A 263 -15.45 -18.94 10.42
N ALA A 264 -14.48 -18.60 9.57
CA ALA A 264 -13.64 -17.41 9.75
C ALA A 264 -14.50 -16.14 9.77
N SER A 265 -15.49 -16.08 8.86
CA SER A 265 -16.48 -14.99 8.82
C SER A 265 -17.23 -14.81 10.14
N LYS A 266 -17.67 -15.90 10.79
CA LYS A 266 -18.33 -15.82 12.10
C LYS A 266 -17.35 -15.37 13.19
N ALA A 267 -16.14 -15.93 13.20
CA ALA A 267 -15.13 -15.57 14.18
C ALA A 267 -14.74 -14.08 14.09
N ILE A 268 -14.71 -13.51 12.89
CA ILE A 268 -14.36 -12.11 12.65
C ILE A 268 -15.53 -11.17 12.97
N ALA A 269 -16.73 -11.44 12.45
CA ALA A 269 -17.87 -10.53 12.62
C ALA A 269 -18.54 -10.67 13.99
N VAL A 270 -18.80 -11.91 14.44
CA VAL A 270 -19.55 -12.17 15.68
C VAL A 270 -18.62 -12.21 16.87
N ASP A 271 -17.57 -13.04 16.81
CA ASP A 271 -16.67 -13.25 17.95
C ASP A 271 -15.59 -12.15 18.05
N ARG A 272 -15.54 -11.24 17.07
CA ARG A 272 -14.58 -10.11 16.97
C ARG A 272 -13.13 -10.56 17.15
N ASN A 273 -12.80 -11.75 16.67
CA ASN A 273 -11.53 -12.41 16.91
C ASN A 273 -10.43 -11.83 16.00
N MET A 274 -9.62 -10.93 16.56
CA MET A 274 -8.49 -10.31 15.85
C MET A 274 -7.44 -11.32 15.41
N GLY A 275 -7.23 -12.41 16.15
CA GLY A 275 -6.26 -13.45 15.80
C GLY A 275 -6.65 -14.15 14.49
N VAL A 276 -7.93 -14.48 14.31
CA VAL A 276 -8.44 -15.03 13.05
C VAL A 276 -8.31 -14.02 11.92
N ALA A 277 -8.63 -12.74 12.16
CA ALA A 277 -8.46 -11.69 11.16
C ALA A 277 -7.00 -11.51 10.69
N PHE A 278 -6.02 -11.60 11.60
CA PHE A 278 -4.60 -11.56 11.24
C PHE A 278 -4.18 -12.77 10.42
N ILE A 279 -4.63 -13.98 10.78
CA ILE A 279 -4.34 -15.20 10.01
C ILE A 279 -4.95 -15.11 8.61
N GLU A 280 -6.22 -14.70 8.50
CA GLU A 280 -6.86 -14.49 7.19
C GLU A 280 -6.06 -13.49 6.35
N SER A 281 -5.77 -12.31 6.92
CA SER A 281 -5.00 -11.26 6.24
C SER A 281 -3.64 -11.74 5.78
N ALA A 282 -2.88 -12.42 6.65
CA ALA A 282 -1.55 -12.92 6.34
C ALA A 282 -1.58 -13.90 5.17
N VAL A 283 -2.59 -14.78 5.10
CA VAL A 283 -2.69 -15.77 4.04
C VAL A 283 -3.13 -15.14 2.72
N VAL A 284 -4.08 -14.20 2.74
CA VAL A 284 -4.50 -13.50 1.52
C VAL A 284 -3.34 -12.66 0.96
N ILE A 285 -2.58 -11.97 1.83
CA ILE A 285 -1.37 -11.24 1.43
C ILE A 285 -0.31 -12.21 0.88
N SER A 286 -0.04 -13.32 1.57
CA SER A 286 0.93 -14.33 1.11
C SER A 286 0.55 -14.91 -0.26
N SER A 287 -0.75 -15.12 -0.48
CA SER A 287 -1.27 -15.59 -1.77
C SER A 287 -1.02 -14.55 -2.86
N ALA A 288 -1.27 -13.28 -2.58
CA ALA A 288 -0.96 -12.18 -3.51
C ALA A 288 0.54 -12.08 -3.81
N MET A 289 1.40 -12.30 -2.81
CA MET A 289 2.86 -12.34 -3.03
C MET A 289 3.29 -13.50 -3.90
N ILE A 290 2.69 -14.70 -3.72
CA ILE A 290 2.95 -15.84 -4.60
C ILE A 290 2.54 -15.49 -6.04
N LEU A 291 1.38 -14.87 -6.22
CA LEU A 291 0.93 -14.41 -7.54
C LEU A 291 1.89 -13.38 -8.15
N PHE A 292 2.34 -12.41 -7.37
CA PHE A 292 3.26 -11.37 -7.84
C PHE A 292 4.54 -11.96 -8.49
N ILE A 293 5.04 -13.07 -7.96
CA ILE A 293 6.25 -13.74 -8.45
C ILE A 293 5.95 -14.82 -9.51
N ALA A 294 4.87 -15.58 -9.34
CA ALA A 294 4.60 -16.77 -10.14
C ALA A 294 4.05 -16.50 -11.54
N ILE A 295 3.40 -15.35 -11.73
CA ILE A 295 2.90 -14.84 -13.02
C ILE A 295 3.51 -13.47 -13.27
#